data_AF-A0A2V9Z0G4-F1
#
_entry.id   AF-A0A2V9Z0G4-F1
#
_cell.length_a   1.000
_cell.length_b   1.000
_cell.length_c   1.000
_cell.angle_alpha   90.00
_cell.angle_beta   90.00
_cell.angle_gamma   90.00
#
_symmetry.space_group_name_H-M   'P 1'
#
loop_
_entity.id
_entity.type
_entity.pdbx_description
1 polymer ?
#
loop_
_entity_poly.entity_id
_entity_poly.type
_entity_poly.pdbx_seq_one_letter_code
_entity_poly.pdbx_strand_id
1 'polypeptide(L)'
;MRRKTLILAILSLFLSPLVAQSPRPDEHWIAVRAGHLFEGTSDSLTVNQVVLINGEKIVEVGAADQVKIPPHAEVIDLSHATVLPGLIDAHTHVFGNGPDLEMQILRDSYQYRTLTALANAQKDLM
;
A
#
# COMPACT_ATOMS: atom_id res chain seq x y z
N MET A 1 42.92 44.63 -32.40
CA MET A 1 42.68 44.29 -30.98
C MET A 1 41.18 44.26 -30.71
N ARG A 2 40.74 43.29 -29.89
CA ARG A 2 39.40 43.17 -29.25
C ARG A 2 38.21 42.90 -30.17
N ARG A 3 37.85 41.61 -30.38
CA ARG A 3 36.46 41.17 -30.59
C ARG A 3 36.20 39.66 -30.69
N LYS A 4 37.23 38.79 -30.65
CA LYS A 4 37.03 37.34 -30.89
C LYS A 4 37.06 36.43 -29.66
N THR A 5 37.30 36.94 -28.47
CA THR A 5 37.48 36.09 -27.26
C THR A 5 36.20 35.85 -26.46
N LEU A 6 35.04 36.41 -26.84
CA LEU A 6 33.84 36.36 -26.01
C LEU A 6 32.84 35.24 -26.35
N ILE A 7 33.06 34.45 -27.40
CA ILE A 7 32.10 33.43 -27.85
C ILE A 7 32.34 32.06 -27.21
N LEU A 8 33.53 31.79 -26.66
CA LEU A 8 33.87 30.47 -26.12
C LEU A 8 33.47 30.26 -24.64
N ALA A 9 33.00 31.31 -23.95
CA ALA A 9 32.65 31.24 -22.53
C ALA A 9 31.15 31.01 -22.23
N ILE A 10 30.29 31.01 -23.27
CA ILE A 10 28.83 30.88 -23.10
C ILE A 10 28.35 29.44 -23.33
N LEU A 11 29.17 28.58 -23.96
CA LEU A 11 28.77 27.20 -24.28
C LEU A 11 29.03 26.19 -23.15
N SER A 12 29.64 26.61 -22.04
CA SER A 12 29.95 25.72 -20.90
C SER A 12 28.95 25.82 -19.74
N LEU A 13 27.86 26.60 -19.87
CA LEU A 13 26.91 26.86 -18.79
C LEU A 13 25.56 26.12 -18.92
N PHE A 14 25.51 25.01 -19.66
CA PHE A 14 24.30 24.18 -19.80
C PHE A 14 24.55 22.68 -19.61
N LEU A 15 25.59 22.31 -18.85
CA LEU A 15 25.75 20.92 -18.39
C LEU A 15 25.35 20.83 -16.92
N SER A 16 24.08 21.13 -16.63
CA SER A 16 23.49 20.67 -15.37
C SER A 16 23.45 19.15 -15.42
N PRO A 17 24.03 18.43 -14.45
CA PRO A 17 23.78 17.00 -14.38
C PRO A 17 22.27 16.85 -14.19
N LEU A 18 21.67 16.04 -15.06
CA LEU A 18 20.34 15.49 -14.83
C LEU A 18 20.48 14.59 -13.60
N VAL A 19 20.41 15.20 -12.41
CA VAL A 19 20.25 14.48 -11.17
C VAL A 19 18.89 13.83 -11.31
N ALA A 20 18.89 12.53 -11.66
CA ALA A 20 17.72 11.70 -11.49
C ALA A 20 17.32 11.87 -10.02
N GLN A 21 16.19 12.56 -9.80
CA GLN A 21 15.62 12.63 -8.47
C GLN A 21 15.37 11.19 -8.06
N SER A 22 16.03 10.75 -6.98
CA SER A 22 15.66 9.50 -6.34
C SER A 22 14.15 9.55 -6.10
N PRO A 23 13.39 8.50 -6.43
CA PRO A 23 11.95 8.47 -6.19
C PRO A 23 11.71 8.94 -4.77
N ARG A 24 10.81 9.91 -4.58
CA ARG A 24 10.46 10.30 -3.22
C ARG A 24 9.89 9.06 -2.53
N PRO A 25 10.14 8.86 -1.23
CA PRO A 25 9.57 7.72 -0.50
C PRO A 25 8.04 7.57 -0.67
N ASP A 26 7.36 8.68 -0.98
CA ASP A 26 5.92 8.77 -1.25
C ASP A 26 5.52 8.51 -2.72
N GLU A 27 6.36 7.81 -3.50
CA GLU A 27 6.08 7.43 -4.90
C GLU A 27 5.86 5.92 -5.07
N HIS A 28 5.48 5.22 -4.01
CA HIS A 28 5.05 3.82 -4.16
C HIS A 28 3.61 3.77 -4.64
N TRP A 29 3.44 3.57 -5.96
CA TRP A 29 2.13 3.49 -6.59
C TRP A 29 1.71 2.05 -6.78
N ILE A 30 0.49 1.71 -6.36
CA ILE A 30 -0.14 0.41 -6.61
C ILE A 30 -1.49 0.67 -7.30
N ALA A 31 -1.76 -0.03 -8.39
CA ALA A 31 -3.04 -0.03 -9.06
C ALA A 31 -3.65 -1.42 -9.01
N VAL A 32 -4.74 -1.57 -8.26
CA VAL A 32 -5.51 -2.82 -8.21
C VAL A 32 -6.62 -2.76 -9.24
N ARG A 33 -6.57 -3.63 -10.25
CA ARG A 33 -7.64 -3.79 -11.23
C ARG A 33 -8.64 -4.81 -10.71
N ALA A 34 -9.87 -4.39 -10.47
CA ALA A 34 -10.92 -5.22 -9.89
C ALA A 34 -11.97 -5.58 -10.95
N GLY A 35 -12.24 -6.88 -11.12
CA GLY A 35 -13.35 -7.35 -11.94
C GLY A 35 -14.69 -6.88 -11.38
N HIS A 36 -14.85 -7.10 -10.08
CA HIS A 36 -15.92 -6.55 -9.26
C HIS A 36 -15.32 -5.86 -8.04
N LEU A 37 -15.90 -4.74 -7.61
CA LEU A 37 -15.54 -4.03 -6.41
C LEU A 37 -16.75 -3.92 -5.50
N PHE A 38 -16.58 -4.35 -4.26
CA PHE A 38 -17.52 -4.10 -3.17
C PHE A 38 -17.03 -2.88 -2.39
N GLU A 39 -17.79 -1.80 -2.35
CA GLU A 39 -17.39 -0.57 -1.64
C GLU A 39 -17.76 -0.58 -0.15
N GLY A 40 -18.66 -1.48 0.27
CA GLY A 40 -19.13 -1.57 1.65
C GLY A 40 -20.16 -0.52 2.07
N THR A 41 -20.51 0.42 1.18
CA THR A 41 -21.51 1.49 1.42
C THR A 41 -22.80 1.29 0.63
N SER A 42 -22.80 0.41 -0.37
CA SER A 42 -23.94 0.08 -1.21
C SER A 42 -24.12 -1.44 -1.30
N ASP A 43 -25.34 -1.86 -1.64
CA ASP A 43 -25.69 -3.27 -1.82
C ASP A 43 -25.30 -3.83 -3.20
N SER A 44 -24.62 -3.03 -4.03
CA SER A 44 -24.24 -3.41 -5.40
C SER A 44 -22.73 -3.51 -5.58
N LEU A 45 -22.30 -4.42 -6.46
CA LEU A 45 -20.93 -4.49 -6.93
C LEU A 45 -20.75 -3.58 -8.14
N THR A 46 -19.71 -2.76 -8.12
CA THR A 46 -19.26 -2.02 -9.31
C THR A 46 -18.32 -2.90 -10.11
N VAL A 47 -18.35 -2.79 -11.45
CA VAL A 47 -17.57 -3.66 -12.34
C VAL A 47 -16.43 -2.90 -13.01
N ASN A 48 -15.35 -3.61 -13.32
CA ASN A 48 -14.19 -3.09 -14.05
C ASN A 48 -13.65 -1.77 -13.44
N GLN A 49 -13.34 -1.82 -12.15
CA GLN A 49 -12.84 -0.69 -11.37
C GLN A 49 -11.33 -0.76 -11.21
N VAL A 50 -10.72 0.39 -10.94
CA VAL A 50 -9.33 0.52 -10.51
C VAL A 50 -9.31 1.22 -9.16
N VAL A 51 -8.61 0.63 -8.20
CA VAL A 51 -8.25 1.25 -6.92
C VAL A 51 -6.80 1.69 -7.02
N LEU A 52 -6.55 3.00 -7.01
CA LEU A 52 -5.22 3.59 -7.07
C LEU A 52 -4.75 3.97 -5.68
N ILE A 53 -3.58 3.47 -5.31
CA ILE A 53 -2.97 3.62 -3.99
C ILE A 53 -1.63 4.32 -4.16
N ASN A 54 -1.35 5.29 -3.30
CA ASN A 54 -0.03 5.86 -3.10
C ASN A 54 0.39 5.66 -1.64
N GLY A 55 1.50 4.93 -1.45
CA GLY A 55 1.97 4.55 -0.12
C GLY A 55 0.91 3.73 0.61
N GLU A 56 0.34 4.30 1.67
CA GLU A 56 -0.67 3.64 2.52
C GLU A 56 -2.10 4.16 2.27
N LYS A 57 -2.29 5.03 1.27
CA LYS A 57 -3.58 5.70 1.03
C LYS A 57 -4.15 5.35 -0.32
N ILE A 58 -5.44 5.00 -0.34
CA ILE A 58 -6.24 5.03 -1.56
C ILE A 58 -6.43 6.49 -1.96
N VAL A 59 -5.99 6.86 -3.16
CA VAL A 59 -6.07 8.24 -3.67
C VAL A 59 -7.16 8.41 -4.72
N GLU A 60 -7.55 7.34 -5.41
CA GLU A 60 -8.62 7.36 -6.41
C GLU A 60 -9.23 5.96 -6.56
N VAL A 61 -10.54 5.92 -6.77
CA VAL A 61 -11.29 4.70 -7.15
C VAL A 61 -12.24 5.09 -8.27
N GLY A 62 -12.29 4.29 -9.34
CA GLY A 62 -13.20 4.55 -10.45
C GLY A 62 -13.10 3.54 -11.57
N ALA A 63 -13.91 3.74 -12.62
CA ALA A 63 -13.90 2.89 -13.80
C ALA A 63 -12.51 2.84 -14.45
N ALA A 64 -12.12 1.69 -14.98
CA ALA A 64 -10.77 1.47 -15.49
C ALA A 64 -10.36 2.38 -16.65
N ASP A 65 -11.33 2.95 -17.38
CA ASP A 65 -11.11 3.92 -18.45
C ASP A 65 -11.00 5.38 -17.97
N GLN A 66 -11.34 5.64 -16.70
CA GLN A 66 -11.32 6.97 -16.09
C GLN A 66 -10.08 7.19 -15.20
N VAL A 67 -9.64 6.15 -14.49
CA VAL A 67 -8.50 6.24 -13.57
C VAL A 67 -7.18 6.19 -14.34
N LYS A 68 -6.35 7.23 -14.18
CA LYS A 68 -5.03 7.31 -14.83
C LYS A 68 -3.97 6.62 -13.97
N ILE A 69 -3.56 5.42 -14.38
CA ILE A 69 -2.51 4.66 -13.71
C ILE A 69 -1.13 5.26 -14.06
N PRO A 70 -0.31 5.67 -13.07
CA PRO A 70 1.07 6.13 -13.32
C PRO A 70 1.94 5.05 -13.97
N PRO A 71 2.90 5.42 -14.84
CA PRO A 71 3.68 4.45 -15.62
C PRO A 71 4.59 3.52 -14.78
N HIS A 72 4.84 3.86 -13.52
CA HIS A 72 5.68 3.08 -12.59
C HIS A 72 4.87 2.43 -11.46
N ALA A 73 3.54 2.40 -11.57
CA ALA A 73 2.70 1.73 -10.60
C ALA A 73 2.86 0.21 -10.70
N GLU A 74 2.98 -0.46 -9.56
CA GLU A 74 2.77 -1.90 -9.47
C GLU A 74 1.30 -2.18 -9.82
N VAL A 75 1.06 -3.09 -10.77
CA VAL A 75 -0.29 -3.46 -11.18
C VAL A 75 -0.63 -4.82 -10.60
N ILE A 76 -1.65 -4.85 -9.75
CA ILE A 76 -2.24 -6.08 -9.21
C ILE A 76 -3.51 -6.36 -10.04
N ASP A 77 -3.46 -7.39 -10.88
CA ASP A 77 -4.58 -7.74 -11.76
C ASP A 77 -5.51 -8.76 -11.10
N LEU A 78 -6.67 -8.28 -10.66
CA LEU A 78 -7.77 -9.05 -10.09
C LEU A 78 -9.04 -8.88 -10.95
N SER A 79 -8.88 -8.69 -12.26
CA SER A 79 -9.98 -8.50 -13.23
C SER A 79 -10.99 -9.67 -13.26
N HIS A 80 -10.65 -10.81 -12.68
CA HIS A 80 -11.53 -11.99 -12.57
C HIS A 80 -12.08 -12.22 -11.15
N ALA A 81 -11.76 -11.36 -10.19
CA ALA A 81 -12.14 -11.52 -8.80
C ALA A 81 -13.03 -10.37 -8.30
N THR A 82 -13.57 -10.57 -7.10
CA THR A 82 -14.22 -9.51 -6.32
C THR A 82 -13.23 -8.96 -5.32
N VAL A 83 -12.99 -7.65 -5.35
CA VAL A 83 -12.18 -6.92 -4.39
C VAL A 83 -13.09 -6.32 -3.32
N LEU A 84 -12.68 -6.43 -2.07
CA LEU A 84 -13.40 -5.92 -0.91
C LEU A 84 -12.45 -5.05 -0.07
N PRO A 85 -12.97 -4.19 0.82
CA PRO A 85 -12.17 -3.61 1.89
C PRO A 85 -11.56 -4.74 2.74
N GLY A 86 -10.40 -4.46 3.35
CA GLY A 86 -9.82 -5.38 4.32
C GLY A 86 -10.82 -5.70 5.42
N LEU A 87 -10.95 -6.99 5.76
CA LEU A 87 -11.85 -7.42 6.83
C LEU A 87 -11.36 -6.91 8.18
N ILE A 88 -12.30 -6.58 9.07
CA ILE A 88 -12.02 -6.07 10.41
C ILE A 88 -12.52 -7.11 11.42
N ASP A 89 -11.61 -7.64 12.23
CA ASP A 89 -11.98 -8.45 13.40
C ASP A 89 -12.23 -7.51 14.60
N ALA A 90 -13.49 -7.48 15.06
CA ALA A 90 -13.90 -6.65 16.18
C ALA A 90 -13.64 -7.30 17.55
N HIS A 91 -13.34 -8.60 17.61
CA HIS A 91 -13.19 -9.32 18.87
C HIS A 91 -12.23 -10.50 18.75
N THR A 92 -11.01 -10.30 19.23
CA THR A 92 -9.96 -11.33 19.26
C THR A 92 -9.42 -11.57 20.66
N HIS A 93 -8.80 -12.72 20.85
CA HIS A 93 -8.22 -13.18 22.11
C HIS A 93 -6.73 -13.50 21.92
N VAL A 94 -5.89 -12.48 21.81
CA VAL A 94 -4.46 -12.67 21.53
C VAL A 94 -3.71 -13.37 22.67
N PHE A 95 -4.12 -13.20 23.94
CA PHE A 95 -3.46 -13.77 25.12
C PHE A 95 -3.91 -15.20 25.52
N GLY A 96 -4.76 -15.83 24.72
CA GLY A 96 -5.31 -17.16 25.01
C GLY A 96 -6.84 -17.20 24.85
N ASN A 97 -7.33 -18.34 24.39
CA ASN A 97 -8.68 -18.58 23.93
C ASN A 97 -9.14 -20.00 24.27
N GLY A 98 -10.46 -20.18 24.34
CA GLY A 98 -11.09 -21.49 24.55
C GLY A 98 -11.51 -21.79 26.00
N PRO A 99 -12.09 -22.97 26.24
CA PRO A 99 -12.72 -23.35 27.51
C PRO A 99 -11.75 -23.41 28.70
N ASP A 100 -10.44 -23.52 28.43
CA ASP A 100 -9.40 -23.64 29.46
C ASP A 100 -8.77 -22.30 29.85
N LEU A 101 -9.33 -21.16 29.43
CA LEU A 101 -8.75 -19.84 29.69
C LEU A 101 -8.45 -19.61 31.18
N GLU A 102 -9.35 -20.04 32.07
CA GLU A 102 -9.16 -19.92 33.52
C GLU A 102 -7.93 -20.70 34.00
N MET A 103 -7.76 -21.94 33.51
CA MET A 103 -6.60 -22.77 33.82
C MET A 103 -5.31 -22.21 33.20
N GLN A 104 -5.37 -21.64 32.00
CA GLN A 104 -4.22 -20.99 31.36
C GLN A 104 -3.77 -19.77 32.17
N ILE A 105 -4.71 -18.96 32.69
CA ILE A 105 -4.38 -17.80 33.53
C ILE A 105 -3.67 -18.21 34.81
N LEU A 106 -4.06 -19.33 35.41
CA LEU A 106 -3.46 -19.83 36.66
C LEU A 106 -2.12 -20.54 36.44
N ARG A 107 -1.99 -21.29 35.33
CA ARG A 107 -0.82 -22.13 35.04
C ARG A 107 0.32 -21.34 34.39
N ASP A 108 -0.01 -20.45 33.45
CA ASP A 108 0.98 -19.86 32.57
C ASP A 108 1.48 -18.53 33.13
N SER A 109 2.79 -18.34 33.13
CA SER A 109 3.38 -17.07 33.56
C SER A 109 3.02 -15.93 32.61
N TYR A 110 3.04 -14.70 33.11
CA TYR A 110 2.83 -13.50 32.26
C TYR A 110 3.81 -13.47 31.08
N GLN A 111 5.06 -13.87 31.29
CA GLN A 111 6.08 -13.90 30.23
C GLN A 111 5.70 -14.86 29.12
N TYR A 112 5.25 -16.07 29.47
CA TYR A 112 4.84 -17.08 28.49
C TYR A 112 3.63 -16.61 27.68
N ARG A 113 2.64 -16.00 28.35
CA ARG A 113 1.43 -15.48 27.71
C ARG A 113 1.73 -14.30 26.79
N THR A 114 2.67 -13.42 27.15
CA THR A 114 3.12 -12.33 26.28
C THR A 114 3.80 -12.86 25.01
N LEU A 115 4.65 -13.88 25.12
CA LEU A 115 5.27 -14.50 23.94
C LEU A 115 4.23 -15.17 23.04
N THR A 116 3.24 -15.84 23.64
CA THR A 116 2.11 -16.44 22.91
C THR A 116 1.27 -15.36 22.22
N ALA A 117 0.98 -14.25 22.90
CA ALA A 117 0.24 -13.14 22.34
C ALA A 117 0.96 -12.47 21.18
N LEU A 118 2.29 -12.31 21.27
CA LEU A 118 3.10 -11.84 20.15
C LEU A 118 2.98 -12.77 18.95
N ALA A 119 3.13 -14.08 19.15
CA ALA A 119 3.02 -15.06 18.07
C ALA A 119 1.60 -15.09 17.44
N ASN A 120 0.56 -14.91 18.25
CA ASN A 120 -0.82 -14.84 17.76
C ASN A 120 -1.06 -13.55 16.97
N ALA A 121 -0.64 -12.38 17.48
CA ALA A 121 -0.75 -11.11 16.77
C ALA A 121 0.04 -11.11 15.46
N GLN A 122 1.20 -11.75 15.44
CA GLN A 122 2.01 -11.93 14.23
C GLN A 122 1.27 -12.74 13.15
N LYS A 123 0.56 -13.82 13.53
CA LYS A 123 -0.25 -14.61 12.60
C LYS A 123 -1.50 -13.90 12.12
N ASP A 124 -2.04 -13.01 12.94
CA ASP A 124 -3.25 -12.26 12.61
C ASP A 124 -2.95 -11.13 11.62
N LEU A 125 -1.74 -10.56 11.68
CA LEU A 125 -1.32 -9.38 10.90
C LEU A 125 -0.44 -9.69 9.69
N MET A 126 0.02 -10.94 9.50
CA MET A 126 0.92 -11.36 8.41
C MET A 126 0.32 -12.52 7.62
#